data_AF-A0A7V0J1W6-F1
#
_entry.id   AF-A0A7V0J1W6-F1
#
_cell.length_a   1.000
_cell.length_b   1.000
_cell.length_c   1.000
_cell.angle_alpha   90.00
_cell.angle_beta   90.00
_cell.angle_gamma   90.00
#
_symmetry.space_group_name_H-M   'P 1'
#
loop_
_entity.id
_entity.type
_entity.pdbx_description
1 polymer ?
#
loop_
_entity_poly.entity_id
_entity_poly.type
_entity_poly.pdbx_seq_one_letter_code
_entity_poly.pdbx_strand_id
1 'polypeptide(L)' 'MAEGNGFTPTGGGARSAAFQQWVADLWGRPVMVYVSDESAAAGACRQAVVAATGAEAAWRLTPDVAIGPRAGVDGGL' A
#
# COMPACT_ATOMS: atom_id res chain seq x y z
N MET A 1 2.22 6.03 16.33
CA MET A 1 2.27 5.10 15.19
C MET A 1 0.84 4.93 14.71
N ALA A 2 0.47 5.55 13.58
CA ALA A 2 -0.90 5.48 13.09
C ALA A 2 -1.08 4.18 12.29
N GLU A 3 -1.49 3.12 12.98
CA GLU A 3 -2.08 1.94 12.33
C GLU A 3 -3.45 2.34 11.75
N GLY A 4 -3.67 2.06 10.47
CA GLY A 4 -5.03 1.91 9.92
C GLY A 4 -5.62 3.06 9.09
N ASN A 5 -4.86 3.88 8.38
CA ASN A 5 -5.47 4.93 7.54
C ASN A 5 -4.79 5.22 6.17
N GLY A 6 -4.01 4.29 5.61
CA GLY A 6 -3.38 4.44 4.28
C GLY A 6 -4.12 3.66 3.18
N PHE A 7 -4.16 4.21 1.97
CA PHE A 7 -4.64 3.50 0.78
C PHE A 7 -3.45 2.88 0.01
N THR A 8 -3.65 1.71 -0.58
CA THR A 8 -2.62 0.97 -1.32
C THR A 8 -3.05 0.73 -2.77
N PRO A 9 -2.55 1.52 -3.75
CA PRO A 9 -2.82 1.27 -5.15
C PRO A 9 -1.99 0.08 -5.65
N THR A 10 -2.59 -0.77 -6.47
CA THR A 10 -1.95 -1.92 -7.12
C THR A 10 -2.14 -1.88 -8.63
N GLY A 11 -1.34 -2.66 -9.37
CA GLY A 11 -1.38 -2.72 -10.83
C GLY A 11 -0.46 -1.72 -11.55
N GLY A 12 -0.39 -1.81 -12.88
CA GLY A 12 0.59 -1.05 -13.67
C GLY A 12 0.49 0.47 -13.55
N GLY A 13 -0.73 1.02 -13.46
CA GLY A 13 -0.96 2.45 -13.29
C GLY A 13 -0.45 3.00 -11.95
N ALA A 14 -0.38 2.15 -10.92
CA ALA A 14 0.13 2.51 -9.60
C ALA A 14 1.64 2.77 -9.58
N ARG A 15 2.37 2.46 -10.67
CA ARG A 15 3.82 2.70 -10.79
C ARG A 15 4.18 4.15 -11.16
N SER A 16 3.20 4.94 -11.60
CA SER A 16 3.44 6.34 -11.98
C SER A 16 3.54 7.24 -10.74
N ALA A 17 4.69 7.89 -10.56
CA ALA A 17 4.90 8.84 -9.45
C ALA A 17 3.88 10.00 -9.47
N ALA A 18 3.53 10.50 -10.66
CA ALA A 18 2.53 11.57 -10.80
C ALA A 18 1.14 11.10 -10.35
N PHE A 19 0.76 9.88 -10.74
CA PHE A 19 -0.52 9.28 -10.32
C PHE A 19 -0.58 9.09 -8.80
N GLN A 20 0.48 8.55 -8.19
CA GLN A 20 0.57 8.36 -6.74
C GLN A 20 0.38 9.68 -5.99
N GLN A 21 1.04 10.76 -6.45
CA GLN A 21 0.91 12.08 -5.83
C GLN A 21 -0.49 12.66 -5.99
N TRP A 22 -1.10 12.56 -7.17
CA TRP A 22 -2.49 13.02 -7.38
C TRP A 22 -3.48 12.29 -6.49
N VAL A 23 -3.33 10.97 -6.34
CA VAL A 23 -4.17 10.20 -5.43
C VAL A 23 -3.96 10.64 -4.00
N ALA A 24 -2.70 10.83 -3.55
CA ALA A 24 -2.42 11.30 -2.20
C ALA A 24 -3.04 12.68 -1.92
N ASP A 25 -2.93 13.60 -2.89
CA ASP A 25 -3.49 14.95 -2.79
C ASP A 25 -5.03 14.92 -2.74
N LEU A 26 -5.68 14.23 -3.69
CA LEU A 26 -7.16 14.13 -3.76
C LEU A 26 -7.75 13.41 -2.55
N TRP A 27 -7.05 12.41 -2.04
CA TRP A 27 -7.47 11.63 -0.88
C TRP A 27 -7.16 12.34 0.45
N GLY A 28 -6.30 13.37 0.43
CA GLY A 28 -5.87 14.12 1.60
C GLY A 28 -5.11 13.29 2.64
N ARG A 29 -4.64 12.08 2.27
CA ARG A 29 -3.99 11.13 3.20
C ARG A 29 -2.89 10.34 2.48
N PRO A 30 -1.93 9.76 3.23
CA PRO A 30 -0.81 9.04 2.63
C PRO A 30 -1.23 7.83 1.79
N VAL A 31 -0.53 7.67 0.66
CA VAL A 31 -0.61 6.52 -0.23
C VAL A 31 0.60 5.63 0.01
N MET A 32 0.37 4.35 0.32
CA MET A 32 1.41 3.36 0.56
C MET A 32 1.65 2.57 -0.72
N VAL A 33 2.85 2.65 -1.28
CA VAL A 33 3.19 2.02 -2.55
C VAL A 33 4.09 0.81 -2.28
N TYR A 34 3.75 -0.30 -2.94
CA TYR A 34 4.47 -1.56 -2.86
C TYR A 34 4.96 -1.89 -4.27
N VAL A 35 6.26 -2.11 -4.41
CA VAL A 35 6.95 -2.41 -5.65
C VAL A 35 7.01 -3.92 -5.90
N SER A 36 6.76 -4.73 -4.87
CA SER A 36 6.74 -6.19 -4.98
C SER A 36 5.61 -6.69 -5.90
N ASP A 37 5.99 -7.31 -7.02
CA ASP A 37 5.09 -7.89 -8.01
C ASP A 37 4.52 -9.26 -7.57
N GLU A 38 5.03 -9.85 -6.50
CA GLU A 38 4.71 -11.23 -6.09
C GLU A 38 3.72 -11.33 -4.92
N SER A 39 2.94 -10.27 -4.66
CA SER A 39 1.99 -10.20 -3.53
C SER A 39 1.02 -11.40 -3.45
N ALA A 40 0.53 -11.88 -4.59
CA ALA A 40 -0.34 -13.06 -4.64
C ALA A 40 0.38 -14.36 -4.25
N ALA A 41 1.60 -14.57 -4.76
CA ALA A 41 2.41 -15.75 -4.42
C ALA A 41 2.81 -15.74 -2.94
N ALA A 42 3.23 -14.58 -2.42
CA ALA A 42 3.54 -14.41 -1.00
C ALA A 42 2.31 -14.69 -0.11
N GLY A 43 1.12 -14.25 -0.52
CA GLY A 43 -0.14 -14.54 0.15
C GLY A 43 -0.46 -16.04 0.18
N ALA A 44 -0.26 -16.76 -0.93
CA ALA A 44 -0.46 -18.20 -1.00
C ALA A 44 0.51 -18.96 -0.07
N CYS A 45 1.79 -18.58 -0.04
CA CYS A 45 2.75 -19.17 0.89
C CYS A 45 2.36 -18.94 2.35
N ARG A 46 1.85 -17.74 2.71
CA ARG A 46 1.34 -17.46 4.06
C ARG A 46 0.18 -18.38 4.41
N GLN A 47 -0.80 -18.52 3.51
CA GLN A 47 -1.94 -19.42 3.72
C GLN A 47 -1.48 -20.87 3.91
N ALA A 48 -0.49 -21.33 3.14
CA ALA A 48 0.08 -22.67 3.27
C ALA A 48 0.76 -22.88 4.64
N VAL A 49 1.54 -21.90 5.13
CA VAL A 49 2.17 -21.98 6.46
C VAL A 49 1.12 -22.07 7.56
N VAL A 50 0.08 -21.23 7.50
CA VAL A 50 -1.02 -21.25 8.48
C VAL A 50 -1.71 -22.61 8.47
N ALA A 51 -2.01 -23.15 7.29
CA ALA A 51 -2.64 -24.46 7.16
C ALA A 51 -1.75 -25.61 7.68
N ALA A 52 -0.43 -25.54 7.46
CA ALA A 52 0.51 -26.58 7.84
C ALA A 52 0.88 -26.56 9.33
N THR A 53 0.90 -25.39 9.96
CA THR A 53 1.47 -25.19 11.31
C THR A 53 0.46 -24.73 12.35
N GLY A 54 -0.71 -24.23 11.94
CA GLY A 54 -1.65 -23.53 12.81
C GLY A 54 -1.14 -22.19 13.35
N ALA A 55 0.08 -21.79 12.99
CA ALA A 55 0.69 -20.55 13.41
C ALA A 55 0.49 -19.46 12.35
N GLU A 56 0.14 -18.27 12.80
CA GLU A 56 0.15 -17.10 11.93
C GLU A 56 1.59 -16.67 11.67
N ALA A 57 2.01 -16.74 10.41
CA ALA A 57 3.32 -16.23 10.01
C ALA A 57 3.36 -14.69 10.19
N ALA A 58 4.40 -14.18 10.85
CA ALA A 58 4.60 -12.75 11.14
C ALA A 58 4.96 -11.89 9.91
N TRP A 59 4.49 -12.29 8.72
CA TRP A 59 4.76 -11.60 7.48
C TRP A 59 3.79 -10.42 7.30
N ARG A 60 4.36 -9.24 6.99
CA ARG A 60 3.62 -8.03 6.65
C ARG A 60 4.19 -7.48 5.35
N LEU A 61 3.30 -7.04 4.46
CA LEU A 61 3.72 -6.19 3.35
C LEU A 61 4.28 -4.90 3.94
N THR A 62 5.57 -4.66 3.72
CA THR A 62 6.21 -3.40 4.10
C THR A 62 6.22 -2.51 2.87
N PRO A 63 5.62 -1.31 2.93
CA PRO A 63 5.60 -0.41 1.79
C PRO A 63 7.00 0.10 1.50
N ASP A 64 7.37 0.12 0.22
CA ASP A 64 8.65 0.64 -0.24
C ASP A 64 8.70 2.16 -0.14
N VAL A 65 7.56 2.82 -0.35
CA VAL A 65 7.42 4.26 -0.23
C VAL A 65 6.04 4.66 0.28
N ALA A 66 6.00 5.74 1.07
CA ALA A 66 4.79 6.40 1.50
C ALA A 66 4.75 7.81 0.89
N ILE A 67 3.75 8.10 0.07
CA ILE A 67 3.56 9.40 -0.58
C ILE A 67 2.52 10.20 0.21
N GLY A 68 2.94 11.31 0.80
CA GLY A 68 2.04 12.22 1.52
C GLY A 68 1.32 13.22 0.60
N PRO A 69 0.15 13.73 1.00
CA PRO A 69 -0.47 14.88 0.32
C PRO A 69 0.46 16.10 0.40
N ARG A 70 0.54 16.86 -0.68
CA ARG A 70 1.19 18.19 -0.66
C ARG A 70 0.32 19.15 0.14
N ALA A 71 0.92 20.18 0.73
CA ALA A 71 0.18 21.23 1.43
C ALA A 71 -0.47 22.20 0.42
N GLY A 72 -1.69 22.67 0.73
CA GLY A 72 -2.36 23.73 -0.04
C GLY A 72 -2.92 23.28 -1.40
N VAL A 73 -3.13 21.97 -1.60
CA VAL A 73 -3.77 21.42 -2.83
C VAL A 73 -5.29 21.28 -2.67
N ASP A 74 -5.84 21.72 -1.54
CA ASP A 74 -7.28 21.87 -1.34
C ASP A 74 -7.79 23.02 -2.22
N GLY A 75 -7.95 22.73 -3.51
CA GLY A 75 -8.81 23.51 -4.38
C GLY A 75 -10.24 23.23 -3.94
N GLY A 76 -10.88 24.22 -3.31
CA GLY A 76 -12.28 24.15 -2.91
C GLY A 76 -13.16 23.62 -4.04
N LEU A 77 -13.84 22.52 -3.74
CA LEU A 77 -15.07 22.10 -4.41
C LEU A 77 -16.25 22.46 -3.51
#